data_AF-A0A920PEL2-F1
#
_entry.id   AF-A0A920PEL2-F1
#
_cell.length_a   1.000
_cell.length_b   1.000
_cell.length_c   1.000
_cell.angle_alpha   90.00
_cell.angle_beta   90.00
_cell.angle_gamma   90.00
#
_symmetry.space_group_name_H-M   'P 1'
#
loop_
_entity.id
_entity.type
_entity.pdbx_description
1 polymer ?
#
loop_
_entity_poly.entity_id
_entity_poly.type
_entity_poly.pdbx_seq_one_letter_code
_entity_poly.pdbx_strand_id
1 'polypeptide(L)'
;MIIFYQYLKICLATYAPKLKKEESLINWQLDADDIFNRIRGLTPWPGTHTFYNGKRLGILKGKSFLESPIARAMSSGSPILA
;
A
#
# COMPACT_ATOMS: atom_id res chain seq x y z
N MET A 1 24.86 -6.19 -28.96
CA MET A 1 23.52 -5.78 -28.49
C MET A 1 23.43 -5.81 -26.95
N ILE A 2 24.35 -5.16 -26.24
CA ILE A 2 24.40 -5.14 -24.76
C ILE A 2 24.47 -3.70 -24.21
N ILE A 3 24.91 -2.74 -25.03
CA ILE A 3 25.15 -1.35 -24.60
C ILE A 3 23.83 -0.54 -24.49
N PHE A 4 22.76 -0.95 -25.18
CA PHE A 4 21.45 -0.25 -25.13
C PHE A 4 20.66 -0.53 -23.84
N TYR A 5 20.81 -1.71 -23.23
CA TYR A 5 20.03 -2.08 -22.05
C TYR A 5 20.40 -1.28 -20.79
N GLN A 6 21.64 -0.79 -20.74
CA GLN A 6 22.13 0.02 -19.61
C GLN A 6 21.50 1.42 -19.61
N TYR A 7 21.21 2.00 -20.78
CA TYR A 7 20.69 3.36 -20.91
C TYR A 7 19.20 3.50 -20.55
N LEU A 8 18.39 2.49 -20.88
CA LEU A 8 16.95 2.51 -20.59
C LEU A 8 16.65 2.51 -19.07
N LYS A 9 17.55 1.97 -18.26
CA LYS A 9 17.40 1.90 -16.79
C LYS A 9 17.54 3.25 -16.11
N ILE A 10 18.19 4.22 -16.76
CA ILE A 10 18.48 5.54 -16.19
C ILE A 10 17.24 6.46 -16.27
N CYS A 11 16.42 6.34 -17.33
CA CYS A 11 15.20 7.13 -17.49
C CYS A 11 14.02 6.69 -16.61
N LEU A 12 14.07 5.50 -16.00
CA LEU A 12 13.04 5.01 -15.07
C LEU A 12 13.28 5.45 -13.62
N ALA A 13 14.36 6.19 -13.36
CA ALA A 13 14.62 6.75 -12.04
C ALA A 13 13.54 7.78 -11.69
N THR A 14 12.68 7.44 -10.72
CA THR A 14 11.65 8.33 -10.19
C THR A 14 12.10 8.88 -8.84
N TYR A 15 11.89 10.17 -8.62
CA TYR A 15 12.28 10.82 -7.37
C TYR A 15 11.44 10.30 -6.20
N ALA A 16 12.10 9.79 -5.16
CA ALA A 16 11.47 9.43 -3.90
C ALA A 16 11.53 10.64 -2.96
N PRO A 17 10.39 11.30 -2.66
CA PRO A 17 10.37 12.43 -1.74
C PRO A 17 10.74 12.00 -0.31
N LYS A 18 11.29 12.93 0.47
CA LYS A 18 11.56 12.71 1.88
C LYS A 18 10.26 12.47 2.63
N LEU A 19 10.23 11.40 3.43
CA LEU A 19 9.12 11.05 4.31
C LEU A 19 8.85 12.17 5.31
N LYS A 20 7.61 12.66 5.34
CA LYS A 20 7.17 13.69 6.28
C LYS A 20 6.51 13.07 7.51
N LYS A 21 6.59 13.75 8.65
CA LYS A 21 5.89 13.34 9.89
C LYS A 21 4.36 13.26 9.72
N GLU A 22 3.82 14.05 8.81
CA GLU A 22 2.40 14.06 8.42
C GLU A 22 1.97 12.75 7.75
N GLU A 23 2.86 12.11 6.97
CA GLU A 23 2.57 10.85 6.27
C GLU A 23 2.47 9.67 7.22
N SER A 24 2.95 9.82 8.46
CA SER A 24 2.75 8.84 9.51
C SER A 24 1.30 8.77 9.98
N LEU A 25 0.43 9.74 9.68
CA LEU A 25 -1.00 9.69 10.01
C LEU A 25 -1.76 8.89 8.96
N ILE A 26 -2.49 7.85 9.37
CA ILE A 26 -3.34 7.08 8.44
C ILE A 26 -4.52 7.92 7.99
N ASN A 27 -4.65 8.06 6.66
CA ASN A 27 -5.90 8.48 6.04
C ASN A 27 -6.78 7.25 5.78
N TRP A 28 -7.87 7.14 6.54
CA TRP A 28 -8.85 6.06 6.42
C TRP A 28 -9.79 6.19 5.21
N GLN A 29 -9.73 7.30 4.47
CA GLN A 29 -10.49 7.49 3.24
C GLN A 29 -9.88 6.77 2.03
N LEU A 30 -8.67 6.21 2.17
CA LEU A 30 -7.99 5.45 1.14
C LEU A 30 -8.47 3.99 1.13
N ASP A 31 -8.26 3.30 0.01
CA ASP A 31 -8.56 1.88 -0.10
C ASP A 31 -7.72 1.04 0.89
N ALA A 32 -8.27 -0.11 1.30
CA ALA A 32 -7.63 -0.99 2.27
C ALA A 32 -6.22 -1.43 1.84
N ASP A 33 -6.01 -1.65 0.54
CA ASP A 33 -4.71 -2.02 -0.02
C ASP A 33 -3.72 -0.86 0.02
N ASP A 34 -4.16 0.37 -0.23
CA ASP A 34 -3.30 1.55 -0.13
C ASP A 34 -2.89 1.82 1.30
N ILE A 35 -3.81 1.67 2.25
CA ILE A 35 -3.51 1.76 3.68
C ILE A 35 -2.52 0.68 4.09
N PHE A 36 -2.73 -0.57 3.64
CA PHE A 36 -1.81 -1.66 3.90
C PHE A 36 -0.41 -1.40 3.29
N ASN A 37 -0.36 -0.89 2.07
CA ASN A 37 0.86 -0.50 1.37
C ASN A 37 1.64 0.61 2.12
N ARG A 38 0.93 1.55 2.73
CA ARG A 38 1.54 2.59 3.57
C ARG A 38 2.08 2.01 4.87
N ILE A 39 1.33 1.17 5.56
CA ILE A 39 1.77 0.52 6.81
C ILE A 39 3.09 -0.25 6.60
N ARG A 40 3.20 -1.01 5.50
CA ARG A 40 4.45 -1.73 5.18
C ARG A 40 5.59 -0.80 4.75
N GLY A 41 5.29 0.29 4.04
CA GLY A 41 6.29 1.24 3.53
C GLY A 41 6.90 2.14 4.61
N LEU A 42 6.17 2.35 5.71
CA LEU A 42 6.56 3.22 6.82
C LEU A 42 7.16 2.46 8.01
N THR A 43 7.21 1.13 7.97
CA THR A 43 7.74 0.28 9.06
C THR A 43 9.17 -0.16 8.70
N PRO A 44 10.19 -0.01 9.59
CA PRO A 44 10.10 0.31 11.02
C PRO A 44 10.12 1.80 11.38
N TRP A 45 10.57 2.68 10.49
CA TRP A 45 10.60 4.14 10.68
C TRP A 45 10.08 4.83 9.42
N PRO A 46 9.24 5.88 9.50
CA PRO A 46 8.79 6.65 10.68
C PRO A 46 7.61 6.04 11.48
N GLY A 47 7.11 4.88 11.07
CA GLY A 47 5.95 4.24 11.65
C GLY A 47 4.63 4.92 11.25
N THR A 48 3.54 4.17 11.38
CA THR A 48 2.21 4.66 11.06
C THR A 48 1.39 4.77 12.35
N HIS A 49 0.58 5.81 12.48
CA HIS A 49 -0.26 6.05 13.65
C HIS A 49 -1.63 6.60 13.27
N THR A 50 -2.58 6.40 14.19
CA THR A 50 -3.92 6.96 14.12
C THR A 50 -4.31 7.53 15.48
N PHE A 51 -5.42 8.26 15.54
CA PHE A 51 -5.99 8.77 16.77
C PHE A 51 -7.29 8.02 17.09
N TYR A 52 -7.38 7.51 18.32
CA TYR A 52 -8.59 6.87 18.82
C TYR A 52 -8.90 7.42 20.22
N ASN A 53 -10.08 8.00 20.39
CA ASN A 53 -10.51 8.66 21.64
C ASN A 53 -9.46 9.64 22.20
N GLY A 54 -8.85 10.46 21.33
CA GLY A 54 -7.82 11.43 21.71
C GLY A 54 -6.45 10.82 22.06
N LYS A 55 -6.30 9.50 22.00
CA LYS A 55 -5.02 8.80 22.22
C LYS A 55 -4.39 8.41 20.89
N ARG A 56 -3.06 8.51 20.82
CA ARG A 56 -2.28 8.08 19.65
C ARG A 56 -2.07 6.57 19.70
N LEU A 57 -2.51 5.87 18.65
CA LEU A 57 -2.30 4.44 18.46
C LEU A 57 -1.32 4.20 17.30
N GLY A 58 -0.22 3.50 17.58
CA GLY A 58 0.71 3.05 16.54
C GLY A 58 0.22 1.78 15.88
N ILE A 59 0.27 1.71 14.55
CA ILE A 59 -0.15 0.56 13.76
C ILE A 59 1.12 -0.09 13.20
N LEU A 60 1.40 -1.31 13.67
CA LEU A 60 2.61 -2.04 13.32
C LEU A 60 2.38 -3.04 12.18
N LYS A 61 1.21 -3.69 12.19
CA LYS A 61 0.82 -4.70 11.20
C LYS A 61 -0.69 -4.60 10.99
N GLY A 62 -1.10 -4.87 9.76
CA GLY A 62 -2.50 -5.01 9.37
C GLY A 62 -2.60 -6.08 8.30
N LYS A 63 -3.82 -6.44 7.91
CA LYS A 63 -4.09 -7.29 6.76
C LYS A 63 -5.24 -6.64 6.01
N SER A 64 -5.06 -6.30 4.74
CA SER A 64 -6.20 -5.90 3.92
C SER A 64 -7.06 -7.13 3.67
N PHE A 65 -8.36 -6.98 3.87
CA PHE A 65 -9.34 -7.95 3.45
C PHE A 65 -10.05 -7.37 2.25
N LEU A 66 -9.45 -7.55 1.08
CA LEU A 66 -10.23 -7.49 -0.14
C LEU A 66 -10.96 -8.82 -0.25
N GLU A 67 -12.29 -8.79 -0.13
CA GLU A 67 -13.06 -9.71 -0.96
C GLU A 67 -12.72 -9.33 -2.40
N SER A 68 -11.68 -9.95 -2.96
CA SER A 68 -11.40 -9.81 -4.38
C SER A 68 -12.71 -10.05 -5.11
N PRO A 69 -13.09 -9.23 -6.10
CA PRO A 69 -14.26 -9.51 -6.94
C PRO A 69 -14.21 -10.94 -7.49
N ILE A 70 -12.99 -11.48 -7.71
CA ILE A 70 -12.72 -12.86 -8.09
C ILE A 70 -13.04 -13.82 -6.93
N ALA A 71 -12.59 -13.54 -5.70
CA ALA A 71 -12.89 -14.38 -4.52
C ALA A 71 -14.39 -14.42 -4.19
N ARG A 72 -15.10 -13.30 -4.40
CA ARG A 72 -16.56 -13.18 -4.22
C ARG A 72 -17.34 -13.85 -5.36
N ALA A 73 -16.86 -13.76 -6.60
CA ALA A 73 -17.43 -14.51 -7.73
C ALA A 73 -17.18 -16.02 -7.62
N MET A 74 -16.02 -16.42 -7.08
CA MET A 74 -15.68 -17.82 -6.80
C MET A 74 -16.51 -18.40 -5.65
N SER A 75 -16.90 -17.59 -4.64
CA SER A 75 -17.79 -18.05 -3.56
C SER A 75 -19.27 -18.02 -3.94
N SER A 76 -19.67 -17.22 -4.94
CA SER A 76 -21.06 -17.12 -5.41
C SER A 76 -21.45 -18.15 -6.49
N GLY A 77 -20.53 -19.03 -6.90
CA GLY A 77 -20.83 -20.09 -7.88
C GLY A 77 -21.22 -19.61 -9.27
N SER A 78 -20.91 -18.36 -9.63
CA SER A 78 -21.21 -17.85 -10.97
C SER A 78 -20.08 -18.24 -11.93
N PRO A 79 -20.37 -18.97 -13.02
CA PRO A 79 -19.34 -19.37 -13.97
C PRO A 79 -18.80 -18.12 -14.65
N ILE A 80 -17.48 -17.91 -14.53
CA ILE A 80 -16.77 -16.90 -15.31
C ILE A 80 -16.94 -17.34 -16.78
N LEU A 81 -17.63 -16.51 -17.57
CA LEU A 81 -17.97 -16.80 -18.96
C LEU A 81 -16.73 -17.25 -19.75
N ALA A 82 -16.93 -18.35 -20.49
CA ALA A 82 -16.04 -18.88 -21.51
C ALA A 82 -15.87 -17.93 -22.70
#